data_AF-A0A132PP33-F1
#
_entry.id   AF-A0A132PP33-F1
#
_cell.length_a   1.000
_cell.length_b   1.000
_cell.length_c   1.000
_cell.angle_alpha   90.00
_cell.angle_beta   90.00
_cell.angle_gamma   90.00
#
_symmetry.space_group_name_H-M   'P 1'
#
loop_
_entity.id
_entity.type
_entity.pdbx_description
1 polymer ?
#
loop_
_entity_poly.entity_id
_entity_poly.type
_entity_poly.pdbx_seq_one_letter_code
_entity_poly.pdbx_strand_id
1 'polypeptide(L)'
;MTVSPDIEQGLSQDVSPADTSARTGVRRVLLVWDAPNLDMGLGSILGGRPTAAHRPRFDALGRWLLAYTADLSAASAAEGEPTISLEPEATVFTNIAPGSADVVRPWVEALRNVGFAVFAKPKIDDDSDVDSDMLNHIALRRSEGLAAVLVASADGQAFREPLEEIAREGTPVQVLGFREHASWALASDTLEFVDLEDIPGVFREPLPRIGLDSLPEQGAWLQPFRPLSSLLTSRV
;
A
#
# COMPACT_ATOMS: atom_id res chain seq x y z
N MET A 1 39.60 56.66 -20.72
CA MET A 1 38.48 56.42 -21.66
C MET A 1 38.76 55.10 -22.37
N THR A 2 37.95 54.06 -22.35
CA THR A 2 36.57 53.90 -21.84
C THR A 2 36.26 52.40 -21.82
N VAL A 3 35.95 51.92 -20.62
CA VAL A 3 35.10 50.78 -20.15
C VAL A 3 34.83 49.52 -20.99
N SER A 4 34.89 48.37 -20.29
CA SER A 4 34.13 47.12 -20.56
C SER A 4 32.60 47.36 -20.47
N PRO A 5 31.75 46.42 -20.93
CA PRO A 5 31.24 45.42 -19.98
C PRO A 5 30.93 44.01 -20.55
N ASP A 6 30.70 43.10 -19.59
CA ASP A 6 30.15 41.73 -19.62
C ASP A 6 28.97 41.47 -20.56
N ILE A 7 28.76 40.21 -20.99
CA ILE A 7 27.45 39.50 -20.99
C ILE A 7 27.64 37.96 -20.99
N GLU A 8 27.22 37.39 -19.85
CA GLU A 8 26.47 36.14 -19.59
C GLU A 8 27.07 34.73 -19.79
N GLN A 9 27.39 34.16 -18.62
CA GLN A 9 27.43 32.73 -18.33
C GLN A 9 26.03 32.12 -18.49
N GLY A 10 25.90 31.12 -19.35
CA GLY A 10 24.72 30.26 -19.40
C GLY A 10 24.64 29.39 -18.14
N LEU A 11 23.72 29.74 -17.24
CA LEU A 11 23.29 28.88 -16.13
C LEU A 11 22.62 27.63 -16.69
N SER A 12 23.36 26.53 -16.73
CA SER A 12 22.80 25.18 -16.80
C SER A 12 21.98 24.97 -15.53
N GLN A 13 20.66 25.19 -15.59
CA GLN A 13 19.77 24.81 -14.51
C GLN A 13 19.63 23.28 -14.51
N ASP A 14 20.30 22.63 -13.56
CA ASP A 14 19.98 21.28 -13.13
C ASP A 14 18.55 21.30 -12.57
N VAL A 15 17.58 20.95 -13.41
CA VAL A 15 16.19 20.82 -12.99
C VAL A 15 16.09 19.54 -12.16
N SER A 16 15.91 19.71 -10.85
CA SER A 16 15.64 18.60 -9.95
C SER A 16 14.26 17.99 -10.28
N PRO A 17 14.09 16.65 -10.22
CA PRO A 17 12.83 15.99 -10.58
C PRO A 17 11.62 16.46 -9.76
N ALA A 18 11.83 16.88 -8.50
CA ALA A 18 10.80 17.47 -7.64
C ALA A 18 10.24 18.81 -8.18
N ASP A 19 11.04 19.56 -8.94
CA ASP A 19 10.64 20.84 -9.54
C ASP A 19 9.80 20.66 -10.82
N THR A 20 9.78 19.43 -11.36
CA THR A 20 9.03 19.09 -12.58
C THR A 20 7.60 18.69 -12.26
N SER A 21 7.37 17.89 -11.21
CA SER A 21 6.02 17.43 -10.84
C SER A 21 5.10 18.59 -10.46
N ALA A 22 5.61 19.55 -9.67
CA ALA A 22 4.91 20.78 -9.29
C ALA A 22 4.55 21.68 -10.49
N ARG A 23 5.29 21.60 -11.62
CA ARG A 23 5.00 22.36 -12.84
C ARG A 23 4.05 21.63 -13.80
N THR A 24 3.88 20.31 -13.67
CA THR A 24 3.13 19.50 -14.64
C THR A 24 1.64 19.33 -14.34
N GLY A 25 1.14 19.81 -13.19
CA GLY A 25 -0.28 19.64 -12.84
C GLY A 25 -0.69 18.18 -12.69
N VAL A 26 0.26 17.28 -12.37
CA VAL A 26 0.00 15.85 -12.15
C VAL A 26 0.16 15.54 -10.67
N ARG A 27 -0.83 14.89 -10.05
CA ARG A 27 -0.74 14.34 -8.69
C ARG A 27 -0.92 12.83 -8.71
N ARG A 28 -0.37 12.14 -7.70
CA ARG A 28 -0.37 10.69 -7.60
C ARG A 28 -1.46 10.17 -6.66
N VAL A 29 -2.16 9.12 -7.08
CA VAL A 29 -2.97 8.28 -6.20
C VAL A 29 -2.16 7.02 -5.94
N LEU A 30 -1.54 6.94 -4.77
CA LEU A 30 -0.53 5.93 -4.46
C LEU A 30 -1.14 4.75 -3.72
N LEU A 31 -0.91 3.52 -4.20
CA LEU A 31 -1.15 2.28 -3.50
C LEU A 31 0.18 1.62 -3.11
N VAL A 32 0.39 1.43 -1.81
CA VAL A 32 1.51 0.68 -1.24
C VAL A 32 0.99 -0.64 -0.70
N TRP A 33 1.55 -1.75 -1.16
CA TRP A 33 1.13 -3.09 -0.73
C TRP A 33 2.24 -3.81 0.03
N ASP A 34 1.98 -4.13 1.29
CA ASP A 34 2.86 -4.88 2.18
C ASP A 34 2.59 -6.39 2.04
N ALA A 35 3.33 -7.05 1.14
CA ALA A 35 3.08 -8.47 0.86
C ALA A 35 3.33 -9.38 2.07
N PRO A 36 4.43 -9.23 2.85
CA PRO A 36 4.65 -10.02 4.06
C PRO A 36 3.50 -9.91 5.06
N ASN A 37 3.04 -8.69 5.35
CA ASN A 37 2.00 -8.47 6.34
C ASN A 37 0.64 -9.04 5.90
N LEU A 38 0.25 -8.81 4.65
CA LEU A 38 -1.03 -9.31 4.14
C LEU A 38 -1.04 -10.83 3.94
N ASP A 39 0.07 -11.44 3.52
CA ASP A 39 0.17 -12.90 3.45
C ASP A 39 0.05 -13.54 4.84
N MET A 40 0.62 -12.91 5.88
CA MET A 40 0.47 -13.35 7.26
C MET A 40 -0.97 -13.22 7.77
N GLY A 41 -1.61 -12.07 7.54
CA GLY A 41 -3.01 -11.84 7.93
C GLY A 41 -3.96 -12.84 7.25
N LEU A 42 -3.81 -13.02 5.94
CA LEU A 42 -4.57 -14.00 5.18
C LEU A 42 -4.34 -15.42 5.69
N GLY A 43 -3.09 -15.77 6.01
CA GLY A 43 -2.76 -17.08 6.57
C GLY A 43 -3.41 -17.34 7.93
N SER A 44 -3.57 -16.30 8.75
CA SER A 44 -4.26 -16.37 10.04
C SER A 44 -5.75 -16.65 9.87
N ILE A 45 -6.41 -15.98 8.91
CA ILE A 45 -7.83 -16.19 8.59
C ILE A 45 -8.08 -17.60 8.04
N LEU A 46 -7.18 -18.11 7.19
CA LEU A 46 -7.31 -19.44 6.60
C LEU A 46 -6.89 -20.57 7.54
N GLY A 47 -6.27 -20.27 8.69
CA GLY A 47 -5.68 -21.27 9.59
C GLY A 47 -4.50 -22.04 9.00
N GLY A 48 -3.80 -21.45 8.00
CA GLY A 48 -2.74 -22.11 7.26
C GLY A 48 -2.22 -21.29 6.07
N ARG A 49 -1.29 -21.84 5.28
CA ARG A 49 -0.72 -21.12 4.15
C ARG A 49 -1.77 -20.89 3.05
N PRO A 50 -1.90 -19.66 2.50
CA PRO A 50 -2.88 -19.39 1.45
C PRO A 50 -2.66 -20.24 0.20
N THR A 51 -3.73 -20.91 -0.25
CA THR A 51 -3.77 -21.56 -1.57
C THR A 51 -4.02 -20.51 -2.67
N ALA A 52 -3.74 -20.85 -3.93
CA ALA A 52 -3.94 -19.93 -5.06
C ALA A 52 -5.40 -19.44 -5.19
N ALA A 53 -6.38 -20.19 -4.66
CA ALA A 53 -7.80 -19.80 -4.67
C ALA A 53 -8.13 -18.63 -3.75
N HIS A 54 -7.41 -18.53 -2.61
CA HIS A 54 -7.65 -17.52 -1.58
C HIS A 54 -6.70 -16.32 -1.70
N ARG A 55 -5.79 -16.31 -2.68
CA ARG A 55 -4.90 -15.16 -2.88
C ARG A 55 -5.66 -14.00 -3.53
N PRO A 56 -5.38 -12.75 -3.13
CA PRO A 56 -5.99 -11.60 -3.73
C PRO A 56 -5.63 -11.46 -5.20
N ARG A 57 -6.61 -11.09 -6.01
CA ARG A 57 -6.48 -10.83 -7.44
C ARG A 57 -6.04 -9.40 -7.69
N PHE A 58 -4.76 -9.22 -8.01
CA PHE A 58 -4.19 -7.91 -8.31
C PHE A 58 -4.81 -7.23 -9.54
N ASP A 59 -5.36 -8.00 -10.49
CA ASP A 59 -6.11 -7.42 -11.62
C ASP A 59 -7.41 -6.75 -11.17
N ALA A 60 -8.09 -7.29 -10.16
CA ALA A 60 -9.28 -6.68 -9.57
C ALA A 60 -8.91 -5.46 -8.72
N LEU A 61 -7.86 -5.58 -7.91
CA LEU A 61 -7.33 -4.46 -7.11
C LEU A 61 -6.90 -3.28 -7.99
N GLY A 62 -6.21 -3.54 -9.10
CA GLY A 62 -5.81 -2.51 -10.06
C GLY A 62 -7.00 -1.79 -10.71
N ARG A 63 -8.05 -2.54 -11.10
CA ARG A 63 -9.30 -1.93 -11.60
C ARG A 63 -10.00 -1.09 -10.55
N TRP A 64 -10.00 -1.54 -9.30
CA TRP A 64 -10.56 -0.77 -8.20
C TRP A 64 -9.78 0.53 -7.94
N LEU A 65 -8.45 0.49 -7.95
CA LEU A 65 -7.61 1.69 -7.81
C LEU A 65 -7.85 2.70 -8.95
N LEU A 66 -8.02 2.22 -10.17
CA LEU A 66 -8.37 3.05 -11.33
C LEU A 66 -9.73 3.73 -11.14
N ALA A 67 -10.74 3.00 -10.66
CA ALA A 67 -12.06 3.57 -10.37
C ALA A 67 -11.98 4.62 -9.24
N TYR A 68 -11.31 4.30 -8.14
CA TYR A 68 -11.09 5.25 -7.03
C TYR A 68 -10.39 6.54 -7.51
N THR A 69 -9.39 6.42 -8.37
CA THR A 69 -8.68 7.58 -8.95
C THR A 69 -9.60 8.42 -9.84
N ALA A 70 -10.47 7.78 -10.62
CA ALA A 70 -11.44 8.47 -11.47
C ALA A 70 -12.50 9.22 -10.64
N ASP A 71 -12.98 8.62 -9.56
CA ASP A 71 -13.93 9.25 -8.63
C ASP A 71 -13.31 10.48 -7.94
N LEU A 72 -12.06 10.36 -7.48
CA LEU A 72 -11.32 11.47 -6.90
C LEU A 72 -11.11 12.62 -7.91
N SER A 73 -10.78 12.27 -9.16
CA SER A 73 -10.62 13.27 -10.22
C SER A 73 -11.93 14.01 -10.54
N ALA A 74 -13.06 13.29 -10.54
CA ALA A 74 -14.38 13.87 -10.75
C ALA A 74 -14.79 14.80 -9.60
N ALA A 75 -14.46 14.44 -8.35
CA ALA A 75 -14.72 15.27 -7.18
C ALA A 75 -13.94 16.60 -7.24
N SER A 76 -12.61 16.54 -7.51
CA SER A 76 -11.79 17.75 -7.65
C SER A 76 -12.28 18.68 -8.77
N ALA A 77 -12.73 18.11 -9.89
CA ALA A 77 -13.28 18.89 -11.01
C ALA A 77 -14.59 19.61 -10.64
N ALA A 78 -15.43 19.01 -9.81
CA ALA A 78 -16.67 19.62 -9.32
C ALA A 78 -16.42 20.79 -8.36
N GLU A 79 -15.31 20.77 -7.63
CA GLU A 79 -14.90 21.82 -6.68
C GLU A 79 -14.21 23.02 -7.37
N GLY A 80 -14.03 22.96 -8.69
CA GLY A 80 -13.43 24.05 -9.46
C GLY A 80 -11.91 24.15 -9.29
N GLU A 81 -11.25 23.09 -8.81
CA GLU A 81 -9.79 23.02 -8.80
C GLU A 81 -9.24 23.12 -10.23
N PRO A 82 -8.03 23.69 -10.43
CA PRO A 82 -7.37 23.69 -11.73
C PRO A 82 -7.29 22.27 -12.31
N THR A 83 -7.18 22.14 -13.64
CA THR A 83 -7.11 20.85 -14.34
C THR A 83 -5.86 20.07 -13.91
N ILE A 84 -5.99 19.30 -12.83
CA ILE A 84 -4.95 18.44 -12.28
C ILE A 84 -5.21 17.03 -12.80
N SER A 85 -4.22 16.45 -13.45
CA SER A 85 -4.24 15.05 -13.86
C SER A 85 -3.93 14.17 -12.64
N LEU A 86 -4.80 13.21 -12.34
CA LEU A 86 -4.53 12.21 -11.32
C LEU A 86 -4.04 10.92 -11.99
N GLU A 87 -2.89 10.43 -11.56
CA GLU A 87 -2.34 9.17 -12.07
C GLU A 87 -2.22 8.15 -10.93
N PRO A 88 -2.78 6.95 -11.11
CA PRO A 88 -2.63 5.87 -10.15
C PRO A 88 -1.22 5.29 -10.23
N GLU A 89 -0.64 5.00 -9.08
CA GLU A 89 0.64 4.31 -8.94
C GLU A 89 0.47 3.20 -7.90
N ALA A 90 0.91 1.99 -8.21
CA ALA A 90 0.78 0.86 -7.28
C ALA A 90 2.10 0.09 -7.17
N THR A 91 2.57 -0.12 -5.96
CA THR A 91 3.84 -0.80 -5.67
C THR A 91 3.66 -1.91 -4.65
N VAL A 92 4.08 -3.12 -5.00
CA VAL A 92 4.15 -4.28 -4.09
C VAL A 92 5.54 -4.36 -3.48
N PHE A 93 5.60 -4.33 -2.15
CA PHE A 93 6.81 -4.52 -1.37
C PHE A 93 6.87 -5.95 -0.86
N THR A 94 8.01 -6.60 -1.06
CA THR A 94 8.19 -8.01 -0.70
C THR A 94 9.62 -8.33 -0.32
N ASN A 95 9.76 -9.34 0.55
CA ASN A 95 11.05 -9.91 0.89
C ASN A 95 11.33 -11.18 0.10
N ILE A 96 12.56 -11.31 -0.41
CA ILE A 96 13.02 -12.51 -1.11
C ILE A 96 13.97 -13.29 -0.21
N ALA A 97 13.52 -14.47 0.24
CA ALA A 97 14.37 -15.37 1.01
C ALA A 97 15.49 -15.97 0.14
N PRO A 98 16.70 -16.21 0.68
CA PRO A 98 17.77 -16.87 -0.06
C PRO A 98 17.31 -18.19 -0.69
N GLY A 99 17.61 -18.38 -1.98
CA GLY A 99 17.22 -19.58 -2.74
C GLY A 99 15.76 -19.64 -3.21
N SER A 100 14.93 -18.62 -2.92
CA SER A 100 13.52 -18.59 -3.35
C SER A 100 13.25 -17.87 -4.68
N ALA A 101 14.28 -17.27 -5.28
CA ALA A 101 14.13 -16.37 -6.43
C ALA A 101 13.36 -17.00 -7.60
N ASP A 102 13.67 -18.24 -7.97
CA ASP A 102 13.00 -18.92 -9.09
C ASP A 102 11.54 -19.28 -8.79
N VAL A 103 11.19 -19.47 -7.51
CA VAL A 103 9.81 -19.71 -7.07
C VAL A 103 8.97 -18.43 -7.13
N VAL A 104 9.58 -17.29 -6.79
CA VAL A 104 8.89 -16.00 -6.68
C VAL A 104 8.83 -15.26 -8.03
N ARG A 105 9.77 -15.54 -8.95
CA ARG A 105 9.87 -14.89 -10.27
C ARG A 105 8.54 -14.86 -11.06
N PRO A 106 7.79 -15.96 -11.23
CA PRO A 106 6.55 -15.93 -12.01
C PRO A 106 5.49 -15.01 -11.41
N TRP A 107 5.44 -14.91 -10.07
CA TRP A 107 4.52 -14.01 -9.38
C TRP A 107 4.92 -12.54 -9.57
N VAL A 108 6.21 -12.22 -9.47
CA VAL A 108 6.72 -10.86 -9.75
C VAL A 108 6.45 -10.45 -11.20
N GLU A 109 6.68 -11.34 -12.15
CA GLU A 109 6.38 -11.09 -13.56
C GLU A 109 4.88 -10.88 -13.79
N ALA A 110 4.02 -11.66 -13.13
CA ALA A 110 2.57 -11.49 -13.20
C ALA A 110 2.11 -10.12 -12.65
N LEU A 111 2.64 -9.68 -11.51
CA LEU A 111 2.35 -8.35 -10.95
C LEU A 111 2.72 -7.22 -11.91
N ARG A 112 3.93 -7.31 -12.49
CA ARG A 112 4.43 -6.32 -13.45
C ARG A 112 3.61 -6.30 -14.73
N ASN A 113 3.13 -7.46 -15.19
CA ASN A 113 2.23 -7.55 -16.35
C ASN A 113 0.84 -6.93 -16.08
N VAL A 114 0.39 -6.90 -14.83
CA VAL A 114 -0.84 -6.18 -14.44
C VAL A 114 -0.63 -4.67 -14.39
N GLY A 115 0.61 -4.22 -14.16
CA GLY A 115 0.98 -2.80 -14.08
C GLY A 115 1.46 -2.35 -12.69
N PHE A 116 1.66 -3.29 -11.76
CA PHE A 116 2.24 -2.98 -10.45
C PHE A 116 3.76 -2.89 -10.53
N ALA A 117 4.34 -1.88 -9.90
CA ALA A 117 5.75 -1.91 -9.55
C ALA A 117 6.00 -2.95 -8.45
N VAL A 118 7.21 -3.50 -8.40
CA VAL A 118 7.60 -4.48 -7.38
C VAL A 118 8.93 -4.04 -6.78
N PHE A 119 8.93 -3.77 -5.48
CA PHE A 119 10.12 -3.60 -4.67
C PHE A 119 10.43 -4.92 -3.98
N ALA A 120 11.55 -5.55 -4.35
CA ALA A 120 11.96 -6.85 -3.83
C ALA A 120 13.27 -6.72 -3.03
N LYS A 121 13.19 -6.85 -1.71
CA LYS A 121 14.33 -6.74 -0.79
C LYS A 121 14.82 -8.12 -0.36
N PRO A 122 16.10 -8.48 -0.51
CA PRO A 122 16.64 -9.72 0.04
C PRO A 122 16.42 -9.77 1.56
N LYS A 123 15.90 -10.90 2.07
CA LYS A 123 15.81 -11.15 3.52
C LYS A 123 17.12 -11.74 4.03
N ILE A 124 18.01 -10.88 4.52
CA ILE A 124 19.37 -11.27 4.95
C ILE A 124 19.36 -11.68 6.43
N ASP A 125 18.55 -11.00 7.24
CA ASP A 125 18.34 -11.23 8.67
C ASP A 125 16.88 -10.92 9.07
N ASP A 126 16.58 -11.00 10.36
CA ASP A 126 15.24 -10.75 10.91
C ASP A 126 14.87 -9.26 10.90
N ASP A 127 15.86 -8.36 10.86
CA ASP A 127 15.70 -6.89 10.76
C ASP A 127 15.57 -6.41 9.30
N SER A 128 15.62 -7.33 8.33
CA SER A 128 15.46 -7.04 6.91
C SER A 128 13.99 -6.83 6.50
N ASP A 129 13.21 -6.07 7.28
CA ASP A 129 11.83 -5.68 6.92
C ASP A 129 11.80 -4.68 5.74
N VAL A 130 10.61 -4.36 5.25
CA VAL A 130 10.41 -3.42 4.12
C VAL A 130 9.70 -2.13 4.57
N ASP A 131 9.50 -1.93 5.87
CA ASP A 131 8.65 -0.85 6.40
C ASP A 131 9.25 0.52 6.13
N SER A 132 10.55 0.66 6.38
CA SER A 132 11.29 1.89 6.07
C SER A 132 11.30 2.19 4.56
N ASP A 133 11.36 1.16 3.71
CA ASP A 133 11.33 1.32 2.25
C ASP A 133 9.95 1.82 1.77
N MET A 134 8.88 1.29 2.37
CA MET A 134 7.50 1.74 2.12
C MET A 134 7.30 3.20 2.54
N LEU A 135 7.73 3.57 3.75
CA LEU A 135 7.64 4.94 4.25
C LEU A 135 8.46 5.92 3.40
N ASN A 136 9.67 5.54 2.98
CA ASN A 136 10.49 6.35 2.08
C ASN A 136 9.81 6.56 0.72
N HIS A 137 9.14 5.53 0.19
CA HIS A 137 8.39 5.65 -1.07
C HIS A 137 7.19 6.60 -0.94
N ILE A 138 6.43 6.50 0.16
CA ILE A 138 5.33 7.42 0.46
C ILE A 138 5.84 8.85 0.60
N ALA A 139 6.93 9.06 1.36
CA ALA A 139 7.52 10.37 1.57
C ALA A 139 8.00 11.01 0.26
N LEU A 140 8.62 10.23 -0.63
CA LEU A 140 9.02 10.70 -1.95
C LEU A 140 7.81 11.17 -2.76
N ARG A 141 6.74 10.37 -2.84
CA ARG A 141 5.53 10.74 -3.59
C ARG A 141 4.77 11.90 -2.98
N ARG A 142 4.79 12.03 -1.65
CA ARG A 142 4.30 13.22 -0.93
C ARG A 142 5.04 14.48 -1.35
N SER A 143 6.37 14.40 -1.51
CA SER A 143 7.18 15.55 -1.98
C SER A 143 6.94 15.91 -3.45
N GLU A 144 6.54 14.93 -4.27
CA GLU A 144 6.28 15.11 -5.70
C GLU A 144 4.82 15.54 -6.01
N GLY A 145 3.89 15.39 -5.07
CA GLY A 145 2.49 15.74 -5.23
C GLY A 145 1.58 14.53 -5.11
N LEU A 146 1.06 14.31 -3.91
CA LEU A 146 0.17 13.21 -3.57
C LEU A 146 -1.27 13.71 -3.52
N ALA A 147 -2.17 13.03 -4.23
CA ALA A 147 -3.61 13.29 -4.20
C ALA A 147 -4.35 12.35 -3.24
N ALA A 148 -3.86 11.14 -3.04
CA ALA A 148 -4.32 10.20 -2.03
C ALA A 148 -3.27 9.11 -1.81
N VAL A 149 -3.27 8.49 -0.63
CA VAL A 149 -2.45 7.30 -0.36
C VAL A 149 -3.31 6.18 0.24
N LEU A 150 -3.10 4.99 -0.30
CA LEU A 150 -3.72 3.75 0.10
C LEU A 150 -2.62 2.81 0.55
N VAL A 151 -2.64 2.39 1.82
CA VAL A 151 -1.64 1.47 2.37
C VAL A 151 -2.29 0.17 2.74
N ALA A 152 -1.89 -0.90 2.08
CA ALA A 152 -2.36 -2.24 2.34
C ALA A 152 -1.40 -2.94 3.33
N SER A 153 -1.58 -2.68 4.63
CA SER A 153 -0.80 -3.27 5.73
C SER A 153 -1.62 -3.27 7.03
N ALA A 154 -1.41 -4.29 7.86
CA ALA A 154 -1.91 -4.36 9.23
C ALA A 154 -0.92 -3.83 10.27
N ASP A 155 0.26 -3.34 9.87
CA ASP A 155 1.26 -2.83 10.82
C ASP A 155 0.99 -1.39 11.28
N GLY A 156 0.27 -1.27 12.40
CA GLY A 156 -0.01 0.02 13.01
C GLY A 156 1.18 0.65 13.74
N GLN A 157 2.24 -0.10 14.07
CA GLN A 157 3.43 0.46 14.70
C GLN A 157 4.24 1.28 13.69
N ALA A 158 4.41 0.74 12.47
CA ALA A 158 5.12 1.42 11.40
C ALA A 158 4.30 2.56 10.77
N PHE A 159 3.01 2.34 10.50
CA PHE A 159 2.25 3.21 9.59
C PHE A 159 1.31 4.21 10.26
N ARG A 160 0.81 3.96 11.48
CA ARG A 160 -0.28 4.78 12.04
C ARG A 160 0.05 6.27 12.10
N GLU A 161 1.09 6.65 12.83
CA GLU A 161 1.45 8.06 13.02
C GLU A 161 1.82 8.74 11.69
N PRO A 162 2.67 8.16 10.82
CA PRO A 162 2.97 8.73 9.51
C PRO A 162 1.74 8.94 8.62
N LEU A 163 0.78 8.01 8.64
CA LEU A 163 -0.45 8.12 7.84
C LEU A 163 -1.42 9.16 8.39
N GLU A 164 -1.57 9.24 9.72
CA GLU A 164 -2.39 10.26 10.37
C GLU A 164 -1.82 11.67 10.15
N GLU A 165 -0.50 11.82 10.05
CA GLU A 165 0.13 13.08 9.64
C GLU A 165 -0.28 13.51 8.24
N ILE A 166 -0.22 12.60 7.27
CA ILE A 166 -0.63 12.87 5.88
C ILE A 166 -2.12 13.21 5.81
N ALA A 167 -2.96 12.48 6.55
CA ALA A 167 -4.39 12.73 6.62
C ALA A 167 -4.71 14.13 7.19
N ARG A 168 -3.99 14.55 8.24
CA ARG A 168 -4.15 15.88 8.85
C ARG A 168 -3.78 17.04 7.92
N GLU A 169 -2.95 16.79 6.92
CA GLU A 169 -2.63 17.77 5.86
C GLU A 169 -3.74 17.89 4.80
N GLY A 170 -4.81 17.11 4.93
CA GLY A 170 -5.94 17.12 4.00
C GLY A 170 -5.78 16.18 2.81
N THR A 171 -4.74 15.33 2.79
CA THR A 171 -4.61 14.28 1.78
C THR A 171 -5.41 13.05 2.22
N PRO A 172 -6.38 12.55 1.44
CA PRO A 172 -7.10 11.32 1.75
C PRO A 172 -6.15 10.14 1.97
N VAL A 173 -6.37 9.41 3.08
CA VAL A 173 -5.59 8.22 3.44
C VAL A 173 -6.53 7.04 3.70
N GLN A 174 -6.30 5.94 2.99
CA GLN A 174 -7.00 4.68 3.21
C GLN A 174 -6.05 3.57 3.65
N VAL A 175 -6.48 2.78 4.62
CA VAL A 175 -5.79 1.54 5.02
C VAL A 175 -6.59 0.36 4.49
N LEU A 176 -5.92 -0.48 3.69
CA LEU A 176 -6.49 -1.71 3.16
C LEU A 176 -5.99 -2.88 4.00
N GLY A 177 -6.88 -3.79 4.36
CA GLY A 177 -6.45 -4.99 5.06
C GLY A 177 -7.58 -5.92 5.42
N PHE A 178 -7.32 -6.79 6.37
CA PHE A 178 -8.35 -7.60 7.00
C PHE A 178 -8.75 -6.95 8.31
N ARG A 179 -10.06 -6.78 8.52
CA ARG A 179 -10.62 -6.08 9.69
C ARG A 179 -10.13 -6.67 11.02
N GLU A 180 -9.85 -7.96 11.04
CA GLU A 180 -9.35 -8.75 12.16
C GLU A 180 -7.92 -8.34 12.58
N HIS A 181 -7.17 -7.70 11.70
CA HIS A 181 -5.77 -7.35 11.91
C HIS A 181 -5.51 -5.84 11.90
N ALA A 182 -6.46 -5.02 11.47
CA ALA A 182 -6.31 -3.58 11.32
C ALA A 182 -7.07 -2.76 12.39
N SER A 183 -7.11 -3.23 13.64
CA SER A 183 -7.84 -2.55 14.73
C SER A 183 -7.37 -1.11 14.96
N TRP A 184 -6.09 -0.82 14.70
CA TRP A 184 -5.52 0.52 14.81
C TRP A 184 -6.09 1.50 13.76
N ALA A 185 -6.34 1.02 12.55
CA ALA A 185 -6.92 1.84 11.47
C ALA A 185 -8.41 2.06 11.71
N LEU A 186 -9.13 1.02 12.13
CA LEU A 186 -10.55 1.10 12.51
C LEU A 186 -10.82 2.03 13.70
N ALA A 187 -9.83 2.19 14.58
CA ALA A 187 -9.91 3.07 15.75
C ALA A 187 -9.43 4.50 15.48
N SER A 188 -8.92 4.80 14.28
CA SER A 188 -8.47 6.15 13.93
C SER A 188 -9.63 6.99 13.40
N ASP A 189 -9.75 8.22 13.89
CA ASP A 189 -10.76 9.18 13.41
C ASP A 189 -10.35 9.88 12.11
N THR A 190 -9.11 9.66 11.65
CA THR A 190 -8.54 10.35 10.47
C THR A 190 -8.24 9.44 9.30
N LEU A 191 -8.18 8.12 9.54
CA LEU A 191 -7.89 7.13 8.51
C LEU A 191 -9.18 6.42 8.12
N GLU A 192 -9.37 6.21 6.82
CA GLU A 192 -10.48 5.41 6.32
C GLU A 192 -10.01 3.96 6.14
N PHE A 193 -10.80 2.99 6.58
CA PHE A 193 -10.46 1.57 6.47
C PHE A 193 -11.30 0.88 5.40
N VAL A 194 -10.65 0.10 4.54
CA VAL A 194 -11.30 -0.74 3.52
C VAL A 194 -10.90 -2.19 3.75
N ASP A 195 -11.89 -3.05 3.97
CA ASP A 195 -11.62 -4.49 4.02
C ASP A 195 -11.32 -4.99 2.61
N LEU A 196 -10.22 -5.73 2.43
CA LEU A 196 -9.82 -6.29 1.15
C LEU A 196 -10.88 -7.20 0.53
N GLU A 197 -11.70 -7.85 1.37
CA GLU A 197 -12.81 -8.67 0.88
C GLU A 197 -13.98 -7.87 0.31
N ASP A 198 -14.16 -6.62 0.77
CA ASP A 198 -15.22 -5.75 0.29
C ASP A 198 -14.88 -5.17 -1.11
N ILE A 199 -13.63 -5.30 -1.57
CA ILE A 199 -13.20 -4.88 -2.90
C ILE A 199 -13.68 -5.90 -3.95
N PRO A 200 -14.56 -5.51 -4.91
CA PRO A 200 -15.18 -6.45 -5.84
C PRO A 200 -14.18 -7.26 -6.66
N GLY A 201 -14.26 -8.59 -6.51
CA GLY A 201 -13.48 -9.55 -7.30
C GLY A 201 -12.02 -9.71 -6.86
N VAL A 202 -11.59 -9.08 -5.76
CA VAL A 202 -10.26 -9.35 -5.17
C VAL A 202 -10.16 -10.78 -4.69
N PHE A 203 -11.18 -11.30 -4.01
CA PHE A 203 -11.28 -12.73 -3.70
C PHE A 203 -12.33 -13.40 -4.60
N ARG A 204 -12.06 -14.65 -4.99
CA ARG A 204 -12.99 -15.45 -5.83
C ARG A 204 -14.13 -16.04 -5.04
N GLU A 205 -13.84 -16.39 -3.80
CA GLU A 205 -14.76 -16.95 -2.83
C GLU A 205 -14.61 -16.13 -1.55
N PRO A 206 -15.69 -15.98 -0.76
CA PRO A 206 -15.58 -15.38 0.56
C PRO A 206 -14.54 -16.14 1.40
N LEU A 207 -13.73 -15.39 2.12
CA LEU A 207 -12.86 -15.89 3.16
C LEU A 207 -13.71 -16.61 4.21
N PRO A 208 -13.21 -17.71 4.80
CA PRO A 208 -13.92 -18.49 5.80
C PRO A 208 -13.95 -17.76 7.15
N ARG A 209 -14.57 -16.57 7.19
CA ARG A 209 -14.76 -15.80 8.41
C ARG A 209 -15.80 -16.50 9.28
N ILE A 210 -15.42 -16.76 10.51
CA ILE A 210 -16.35 -17.20 11.54
C ILE A 210 -16.35 -16.11 12.60
N GLY A 211 -17.24 -15.13 12.42
CA GLY A 211 -17.48 -14.09 13.41
C GLY A 211 -18.39 -14.61 14.52
N LEU A 212 -18.20 -14.09 15.75
CA LEU A 212 -19.08 -14.44 16.88
C LEU A 212 -20.54 -13.99 16.66
N ASP A 213 -20.73 -12.98 15.81
CA ASP A 213 -22.01 -12.42 15.36
C ASP A 213 -22.68 -13.25 14.25
N SER A 214 -21.96 -14.20 13.66
CA SER A 214 -22.37 -14.97 12.47
C SER A 214 -22.16 -16.48 12.65
N LEU A 215 -22.26 -16.97 13.89
CA LEU A 215 -22.11 -18.39 14.21
C LEU A 215 -23.29 -19.23 13.68
N PRO A 216 -23.03 -20.41 13.09
CA PRO A 216 -24.09 -21.33 12.71
C PRO A 216 -24.76 -21.96 13.94
N GLU A 217 -26.00 -22.43 13.82
CA GLU A 217 -26.77 -23.00 14.93
C GLU A 217 -26.07 -24.17 15.63
N GLN A 218 -25.34 -25.00 14.87
CA GLN A 218 -24.53 -26.10 15.39
C GLN A 218 -23.22 -25.68 16.06
N GLY A 219 -22.91 -24.38 16.10
CA GLY A 219 -21.63 -23.83 16.56
C GLY A 219 -20.51 -23.99 15.52
N ALA A 220 -19.41 -23.28 15.74
CA ALA A 220 -18.25 -23.32 14.86
C ALA A 220 -16.93 -23.38 15.63
N TRP A 221 -15.95 -24.04 15.03
CA TRP A 221 -14.58 -24.09 15.55
C TRP A 221 -13.84 -22.82 15.16
N LEU A 222 -13.50 -21.99 16.15
CA LEU A 222 -12.61 -20.84 15.95
C LEU A 222 -11.17 -21.32 16.06
N GLN A 223 -10.43 -21.25 14.95
CA GLN A 223 -9.02 -21.63 14.94
C GLN A 223 -8.19 -20.58 15.69
N PRO A 224 -7.17 -20.99 16.46
CA PRO A 224 -6.28 -20.05 17.13
C PRO A 224 -5.47 -19.26 16.09
N PHE A 225 -5.41 -17.93 16.24
CA PHE A 225 -4.66 -17.06 15.32
C PHE A 225 -3.14 -17.32 15.30
N ARG A 226 -2.60 -17.94 16.36
CA ARG A 226 -1.18 -18.30 16.52
C ARG A 226 -1.04 -19.67 17.19
N PRO A 227 -0.01 -20.47 16.85
CA PRO A 227 0.24 -21.72 17.54
C PRO A 227 0.67 -21.48 19.00
N LEU A 228 0.34 -22.39 19.92
CA LEU A 228 0.71 -22.28 21.34
C LEU A 228 2.23 -22.12 21.57
N SER A 229 3.05 -22.65 20.66
CA SER A 229 4.50 -22.52 20.70
C SER A 229 5.00 -21.08 20.62
N SER A 230 4.22 -20.15 20.06
CA SER A 230 4.60 -18.73 19.97
C SER A 230 4.78 -18.06 21.34
N LEU A 231 4.17 -18.61 22.41
CA LEU A 231 4.35 -18.13 23.78
C LEU A 231 5.78 -18.35 24.32
N LEU A 232 6.54 -19.27 23.74
CA LEU A 232 7.90 -19.60 24.19
C LEU A 232 8.95 -18.61 23.69
N THR A 233 8.64 -17.86 22.63
CA THR A 233 9.51 -16.84 22.01
C THR A 233 9.30 -15.44 22.59
N SER A 234 8.25 -15.20 23.36
CA SER A 234 8.08 -13.96 24.14
C SER A 234 8.85 -14.09 25.46
N ARG A 235 10.18 -13.87 25.43
CA ARG A 235 10.98 -13.69 26.65
C ARG A 235 11.61 -12.29 26.66
N VAL A 236 11.14 -11.51 27.64
CA VAL A 236 11.71 -10.36 28.36
C VAL A 236 12.43 -9.30 27.54
#